data_AF-A0A8J4UQZ1-F1
#
_entry.id   AF-A0A8J4UQZ1-F1
#
_cell.length_a   1.000
_cell.length_b   1.000
_cell.length_c   1.000
_cell.angle_alpha   90.00
_cell.angle_beta   90.00
_cell.angle_gamma   90.00
#
_symmetry.space_group_name_H-M   'P 1'
#
loop_
_entity.id
_entity.type
_entity.pdbx_description
1 polymer ?
#
loop_
_entity_poly.entity_id
_entity_poly.type
_entity_poly.pdbx_seq_one_letter_code
_entity_poly.pdbx_strand_id
1 'polypeptide(L)' 'IPFPKNFIQICKKILCRLFRVFVHVYIHHFDRIILMGAEAHVNTCYKHFYYFCTELNLIDRKELEPL' A
#
# COMPACT_ATOMS: atom_id res chain seq x y z
N ILE A 1 -25.91 -12.02 1.30
CA ILE A 1 -25.24 -12.52 0.06
C ILE A 1 -23.78 -12.76 0.42
N PRO A 2 -23.23 -13.97 0.29
CA PRO A 2 -21.84 -14.26 0.63
C PRO A 2 -20.86 -13.74 -0.45
N PHE A 3 -19.63 -13.44 -0.05
CA PHE A 3 -18.54 -13.12 -0.97
C PHE A 3 -18.16 -14.33 -1.85
N PRO A 4 -17.59 -14.11 -3.06
CA PRO A 4 -17.14 -15.19 -3.91
C PRO A 4 -15.91 -15.91 -3.30
N LYS A 5 -15.71 -17.18 -3.68
CA LYS A 5 -14.63 -18.03 -3.14
C LYS A 5 -13.22 -17.46 -3.34
N ASN A 6 -13.03 -16.60 -4.34
CA ASN A 6 -11.76 -15.96 -4.68
C ASN A 6 -11.62 -14.52 -4.14
N PHE A 7 -12.52 -14.07 -3.27
CA PHE A 7 -12.52 -12.70 -2.74
C PHE A 7 -11.15 -12.27 -2.18
N ILE A 8 -10.57 -13.08 -1.31
CA ILE A 8 -9.26 -12.78 -0.71
C ILE A 8 -8.18 -12.67 -1.79
N GLN A 9 -8.17 -13.56 -2.79
CA GLN A 9 -7.21 -13.50 -3.89
C GLN A 9 -7.32 -12.18 -4.69
N ILE A 10 -8.54 -11.69 -4.89
CA ILE A 10 -8.79 -10.40 -5.55
C ILE A 10 -8.25 -9.27 -4.67
N CYS A 11 -8.55 -9.27 -3.37
CA CYS A 11 -8.04 -8.26 -2.43
C CYS A 11 -6.51 -8.19 -2.43
N LYS A 12 -5.82 -9.35 -2.39
CA LYS A 12 -4.34 -9.39 -2.46
C LYS A 12 -3.82 -8.70 -3.73
N LYS A 13 -4.40 -9.00 -4.90
CA LYS A 13 -4.02 -8.37 -6.17
C LYS A 13 -4.22 -6.85 -6.17
N ILE A 14 -5.33 -6.38 -5.61
CA ILE A 14 -5.62 -4.94 -5.49
C ILE A 14 -4.58 -4.26 -4.60
N LEU A 15 -4.33 -4.83 -3.42
CA LEU A 15 -3.42 -4.23 -2.43
C LEU A 15 -1.97 -4.25 -2.91
N CYS A 16 -1.50 -5.33 -3.54
CA CYS A 16 -0.16 -5.36 -4.16
C CYS A 16 0.00 -4.26 -5.24
N ARG A 17 -1.04 -3.98 -6.04
CA ARG A 17 -1.00 -2.88 -7.01
C ARG A 17 -0.98 -1.52 -6.33
N LEU A 18 -1.74 -1.34 -5.25
CA LEU A 18 -1.77 -0.11 -4.49
C LEU A 18 -0.42 0.16 -3.79
N PHE A 19 0.25 -0.88 -3.30
CA PHE A 19 1.61 -0.77 -2.76
C PHE A 19 2.59 -0.15 -3.77
N ARG A 20 2.53 -0.56 -5.04
CA ARG A 20 3.38 0.02 -6.10
C ARG A 20 3.13 1.51 -6.32
N VAL A 21 1.91 1.99 -6.07
CA VAL A 21 1.60 3.42 -6.11
C VAL A 21 2.29 4.15 -4.97
N PHE A 22 2.28 3.61 -3.74
CA PHE A 22 3.04 4.18 -2.63
C PHE A 22 4.53 4.26 -2.96
N VAL A 23 5.12 3.16 -3.43
CA VAL A 23 6.54 3.13 -3.84
C VAL A 23 6.84 4.22 -4.88
N HIS A 24 6.00 4.34 -5.92
CA HIS A 24 6.18 5.36 -6.95
C HIS A 24 6.08 6.80 -6.39
N VAL A 25 5.13 7.06 -5.48
CA VAL A 25 4.99 8.36 -4.81
C VAL A 25 6.22 8.68 -3.97
N TYR A 26 6.71 7.72 -3.18
CA TYR A 26 7.89 7.90 -2.32
C TYR A 26 9.18 8.09 -3.12
N ILE A 27 9.38 7.36 -4.21
CA ILE A 27 10.63 7.44 -5.00
C ILE A 27 10.64 8.68 -5.91
N HIS A 28 9.53 8.97 -6.60
CA HIS A 28 9.55 9.94 -7.70
C HIS A 28 8.85 11.27 -7.40
N HIS A 29 7.96 11.32 -6.40
CA HIS A 29 7.12 12.50 -6.16
C HIS A 29 7.21 13.04 -4.74
N PHE A 30 8.05 12.47 -3.87
CA PHE A 30 8.06 12.83 -2.46
C PHE A 30 8.48 14.28 -2.21
N ASP A 31 9.40 14.83 -3.01
CA ASP A 31 9.76 16.25 -2.94
C ASP A 31 8.56 17.17 -3.15
N ARG A 32 7.64 16.81 -4.06
CA ARG A 32 6.40 17.56 -4.30
C ARG A 32 5.43 17.41 -3.13
N ILE A 33 5.37 16.23 -2.53
CA ILE A 33 4.55 15.98 -1.33
C ILE A 33 5.02 16.87 -0.16
N ILE A 34 6.34 16.98 0.04
CA ILE A 34 6.94 17.87 1.05
C ILE A 34 6.63 19.34 0.73
N LEU A 35 6.77 19.76 -0.54
CA LEU A 35 6.49 21.13 -0.95
C LEU A 35 5.04 21.56 -0.63
N MET A 36 4.11 20.60 -0.65
CA MET A 36 2.70 20.82 -0.30
C MET A 36 2.40 20.69 1.21
N GLY A 37 3.39 20.31 2.04
CA GLY A 37 3.19 20.02 3.47
C GLY A 37 2.31 18.79 3.74
N ALA A 38 2.28 17.84 2.80
CA ALA A 38 1.38 16.68 2.85
C ALA A 38 2.09 15.38 3.28
N GLU A 39 3.37 15.43 3.65
CA GLU A 39 4.19 14.27 3.99
C GLU A 39 3.63 13.47 5.17
N ALA A 40 3.13 14.15 6.21
CA ALA A 40 2.51 13.50 7.36
C ALA A 40 1.27 12.66 6.97
N HIS A 41 0.53 13.12 5.96
CA HIS A 41 -0.67 12.45 5.47
C HIS A 41 -0.30 11.18 4.69
N VAL A 42 0.66 11.28 3.77
CA VAL A 42 1.14 10.14 2.99
C VAL A 42 1.79 9.10 3.90
N ASN A 43 2.60 9.53 4.87
CA ASN A 43 3.24 8.64 5.86
C ASN A 43 2.22 7.91 6.73
N THR A 44 1.22 8.62 7.25
CA THR A 44 0.15 7.99 8.05
C THR A 44 -0.64 6.99 7.22
N CYS A 45 -1.00 7.37 5.99
CA CYS A 45 -1.75 6.51 5.07
C CYS A 45 -0.96 5.23 4.75
N TYR A 46 0.32 5.36 4.41
CA TYR A 46 1.19 4.21 4.14
C TYR A 46 1.38 3.32 5.38
N LYS A 47 1.60 3.91 6.56
CA LYS A 47 1.75 3.15 7.82
C LYS A 47 0.50 2.33 8.14
N HIS A 48 -0.68 2.92 7.96
CA HIS A 48 -1.95 2.20 8.14
C HIS A 48 -2.11 1.08 7.11
N PHE A 49 -1.85 1.36 5.84
CA PHE A 49 -1.87 0.37 4.76
C PHE A 49 -0.92 -0.81 5.07
N TYR A 50 0.30 -0.52 5.52
CA TYR A 50 1.31 -1.52 5.87
C TYR A 50 0.78 -2.45 6.96
N TYR A 51 0.34 -1.90 8.09
CA TYR A 51 -0.16 -2.73 9.20
C TYR A 51 -1.39 -3.54 8.80
N PHE A 52 -2.32 -2.96 8.05
CA PHE A 52 -3.49 -3.67 7.57
C PHE A 52 -3.11 -4.87 6.69
N CYS A 53 -2.18 -4.67 5.75
CA CYS A 53 -1.74 -5.73 4.85
C CYS A 53 -0.96 -6.83 5.60
N THR A 54 -0.12 -6.46 6.57
CA THR A 54 0.65 -7.44 7.34
C THR A 54 -0.21 -8.23 8.31
N GLU A 55 -1.14 -7.58 9.00
CA GLU A 55 -2.03 -8.22 9.99
C GLU A 55 -2.92 -9.28 9.32
N LEU A 56 -3.44 -8.97 8.13
CA LEU A 56 -4.33 -9.85 7.38
C LEU A 56 -3.60 -10.75 6.36
N ASN A 57 -2.27 -10.75 6.36
CA ASN A 57 -1.43 -11.51 5.41
C ASN A 57 -1.85 -11.31 3.94
N LEU A 58 -2.13 -10.06 3.56
CA LEU A 58 -2.64 -9.68 2.24
C LEU A 58 -1.53 -9.40 1.22
N ILE A 59 -0.31 -9.12 1.68
CA ILE A 59 0.89 -8.92 0.86
C ILE A 59 2.03 -9.73 1.49
N ASP A 60 2.81 -10.43 0.67
CA ASP A 60 4.01 -11.13 1.14
C ASP A 60 5.07 -10.11 1.56
N ARG A 61 5.83 -10.40 2.62
CA ARG A 61 6.89 -9.49 3.08
C ARG A 61 7.92 -9.20 2.00
N LYS A 62 8.21 -10.15 1.12
CA LYS A 62 9.14 -9.96 -0.02
C LYS A 62 8.62 -8.93 -1.02
N GLU A 63 7.31 -8.86 -1.20
CA GLU A 63 6.67 -7.88 -2.09
C GLU A 63 6.60 -6.48 -1.45
N LEU A 64 6.88 -6.35 -0.15
CA LEU A 64 6.97 -5.07 0.57
C LEU A 64 8.38 -4.49 0.58
N GLU A 65 9.38 -5.23 0.06
CA GLU A 65 10.73 -4.71 -0.12
C GLU A 65 10.72 -3.71 -1.29
N PRO A 66 11.35 -2.52 -1.15
CA PRO A 66 11.52 -1.62 -2.28
C PRO A 66 12.34 -2.32 -3.37
N LEU A 67 11.79 -2.37 -4.59
CA LEU A 67 12.44 -2.91 -5.79
C LEU A 67 13.63 -2.06 -6.25
#